data_AF-A0A2T2UEV5-F1
#
_entry.id   AF-A0A2T2UEV5-F1
#
_cell.length_a   1.000
_cell.length_b   1.000
_cell.length_c   1.000
_cell.angle_alpha   90.00
_cell.angle_beta   90.00
_cell.angle_gamma   90.00
#
_symmetry.space_group_name_H-M   'P 1'
#
loop_
_entity.id
_entity.type
_entity.pdbx_description
1 polymer ?
#
loop_
_entity_poly.entity_id
_entity_poly.type
_entity_poly.pdbx_seq_one_letter_code
_entity_poly.pdbx_strand_id
1 'polypeptide(L)'
;TKAGEAPPQILVETVAAAVEAGEIRPVDPQHTVLSVVSTCLFFFVAQPTVEIMHPTAGEDWGAFVEARKEHLFDLIYHGLAPRPAGGNGS
;
A
#
# COMPACT_ATOMS: atom_id res chain seq x y z
N THR A 1 15.54 -26.51 -7.92
CA THR A 1 14.51 -26.67 -6.88
C THR A 1 13.98 -25.29 -6.53
N LYS A 2 12.70 -25.01 -6.81
CA LYS A 2 12.08 -23.68 -6.60
C LYS A 2 11.71 -23.46 -5.13
N ALA A 3 12.73 -23.27 -4.30
CA ALA A 3 12.55 -22.77 -2.94
C ALA A 3 13.40 -21.52 -2.82
N GLY A 4 12.80 -20.32 -2.68
CA GLY A 4 13.55 -19.18 -2.16
C GLY A 4 13.38 -17.80 -2.80
N GLU A 5 12.21 -17.41 -3.28
CA GLU A 5 11.88 -15.97 -3.27
C GLU A 5 11.01 -15.71 -2.04
N ALA A 6 11.53 -14.90 -1.12
CA ALA A 6 10.73 -14.45 0.02
C ALA A 6 9.52 -13.66 -0.52
N PRO A 7 8.33 -13.72 0.13
CA PRO A 7 7.14 -12.98 -0.30
C PRO A 7 7.37 -11.50 -0.68
N PRO A 8 8.31 -10.75 -0.04
CA PRO A 8 8.65 -9.39 -0.47
C PRO A 8 9.28 -9.30 -1.86
N GLN A 9 10.09 -10.27 -2.30
CA GLN A 9 10.81 -10.21 -3.57
C GLN A 9 9.86 -10.26 -4.78
N ILE A 10 8.88 -11.16 -4.75
CA ILE A 10 7.88 -11.28 -5.83
C ILE A 10 7.12 -9.95 -6.01
N LEU A 11 6.77 -9.29 -4.90
CA LEU A 11 6.08 -7.99 -4.94
C LEU A 11 6.99 -6.89 -5.53
N VAL A 12 8.28 -6.89 -5.16
CA VAL A 12 9.26 -5.94 -5.68
C VAL A 12 9.42 -6.10 -7.20
N GLU A 13 9.55 -7.33 -7.68
CA GLU A 13 9.65 -7.63 -9.11
C GLU A 13 8.38 -7.25 -9.87
N THR A 14 7.21 -7.48 -9.27
CA THR A 14 5.92 -7.08 -9.85
C THR A 14 5.83 -5.57 -10.03
N VAL A 15 6.23 -4.80 -9.01
CA VAL A 15 6.26 -3.34 -9.10
C VAL A 15 7.29 -2.88 -10.13
N ALA A 16 8.47 -3.50 -10.17
CA ALA A 16 9.51 -3.16 -11.14
C ALA A 16 9.03 -3.36 -12.60
N ALA A 17 8.38 -4.51 -12.88
CA ALA A 17 7.83 -4.82 -14.19
C ALA A 17 6.73 -3.83 -14.60
N ALA A 18 5.84 -3.45 -13.68
CA ALA A 18 4.78 -2.48 -13.96
C ALA A 18 5.34 -1.07 -14.24
N VAL A 19 6.43 -0.67 -13.58
CA VAL A 19 7.14 0.59 -13.88
C VAL A 19 7.75 0.53 -15.28
N GLU A 20 8.44 -0.57 -15.63
CA GLU A 20 9.07 -0.75 -16.95
C GLU A 20 8.03 -0.73 -18.09
N ALA A 21 6.87 -1.35 -17.86
CA ALA A 21 5.75 -1.37 -18.80
C ALA A 21 4.99 -0.03 -18.90
N GLY A 22 5.26 0.93 -18.00
CA GLY A 22 4.55 2.21 -17.94
C GLY A 22 3.10 2.12 -17.44
N GLU A 23 2.73 0.99 -16.83
CA GLU A 23 1.40 0.75 -16.26
C GLU A 23 1.15 1.56 -14.98
N ILE A 24 2.24 1.87 -14.26
CA ILE A 24 2.26 2.74 -13.08
C ILE A 24 3.31 3.83 -13.24
N ARG A 25 3.20 4.89 -12.44
CA ARG A 25 4.20 5.98 -12.45
C ARG A 25 5.59 5.48 -12.05
N PRO A 26 6.67 6.16 -12.45
CA PRO A 26 8.01 5.84 -11.97
C PRO A 26 8.10 5.94 -10.43
N VAL A 27 8.46 4.82 -9.79
CA VAL A 27 8.68 4.69 -8.35
C VAL A 27 9.84 3.74 -8.08
N ASP A 28 10.41 3.82 -6.88
CA ASP A 28 11.33 2.80 -6.41
C ASP A 28 10.54 1.56 -5.94
N PRO A 29 10.78 0.36 -6.50
CA PRO A 29 10.00 -0.84 -6.17
C PRO A 29 10.18 -1.30 -4.72
N GLN A 30 11.39 -1.18 -4.15
CA GLN A 30 11.65 -1.61 -2.77
C GLN A 30 10.93 -0.72 -1.76
N HIS A 31 11.04 0.59 -1.94
CA HIS A 31 10.34 1.55 -1.08
C HIS A 31 8.83 1.43 -1.22
N THR A 32 8.31 1.19 -2.43
CA THR A 32 6.87 1.00 -2.64
C THR A 32 6.34 -0.20 -1.89
N VAL A 33 6.99 -1.37 -2.03
CA VAL A 33 6.58 -2.59 -1.31
C VAL A 33 6.71 -2.41 0.19
N LEU A 34 7.79 -1.77 0.66
CA LEU A 34 7.95 -1.45 2.08
C LEU A 34 6.81 -0.58 2.59
N SER A 35 6.44 0.48 1.86
CA SER A 35 5.32 1.35 2.24
C SER A 35 4.00 0.60 2.35
N VAL A 36 3.67 -0.26 1.38
CA VAL A 36 2.45 -1.08 1.38
C VAL A 36 2.44 -2.00 2.61
N VAL A 37 3.53 -2.74 2.84
CA VAL A 37 3.64 -3.65 3.98
C VAL A 37 3.55 -2.89 5.31
N SER A 38 4.25 -1.76 5.44
CA SER A 38 4.20 -0.95 6.65
C SER A 38 2.81 -0.41 6.93
N THR A 39 2.09 0.07 5.91
CA THR A 39 0.71 0.60 6.11
C THR A 39 -0.29 -0.48 6.50
N CYS A 40 -0.08 -1.73 6.06
CA CYS A 40 -0.88 -2.87 6.49
C CYS A 40 -0.51 -3.34 7.91
N LEU A 41 0.78 -3.53 8.22
CA LEU A 41 1.22 -4.11 9.50
C LEU A 41 1.12 -3.12 10.67
N PHE A 42 1.59 -1.89 10.48
CA PHE A 42 1.63 -0.89 11.55
C PHE A 42 0.24 -0.60 12.11
N PHE A 43 -0.78 -0.66 11.25
CA PHE A 43 -2.18 -0.48 11.64
C PHE A 43 -2.62 -1.44 12.76
N PHE A 44 -2.26 -2.72 12.65
CA PHE A 44 -2.59 -3.73 13.67
C PHE A 44 -1.68 -3.64 14.90
N VAL A 45 -0.40 -3.36 14.69
CA VAL A 45 0.55 -3.16 15.81
C VAL A 45 0.12 -1.98 16.69
N ALA A 46 -0.41 -0.92 16.07
CA ALA A 46 -0.87 0.29 16.74
C ALA A 46 -2.36 0.27 17.10
N GLN A 47 -3.03 -0.89 17.10
CA GLN A 47 -4.48 -0.98 17.34
C GLN A 47 -4.95 -0.19 18.59
N PRO A 48 -4.33 -0.31 19.78
CA PRO A 48 -4.78 0.47 20.94
C PRO A 48 -4.71 1.99 20.72
N THR A 49 -3.72 2.45 19.97
CA THR A 49 -3.59 3.87 19.60
C THR A 49 -4.67 4.28 18.59
N VAL A 50 -4.99 3.41 17.62
CA VAL A 50 -6.05 3.66 16.63
C VAL A 50 -7.41 3.78 17.31
N GLU A 51 -7.75 2.88 18.24
CA GLU A 51 -9.02 2.91 18.98
C GLU A 51 -9.17 4.17 19.83
N ILE A 52 -8.08 4.67 20.41
CA ILE A 52 -8.08 5.95 21.16
C ILE A 52 -8.31 7.14 20.22
N MET A 53 -7.70 7.12 19.02
CA MET A 53 -7.80 8.21 18.05
C MET A 53 -9.12 8.21 17.26
N HIS A 54 -9.74 7.04 17.11
CA HIS A 54 -10.93 6.84 16.29
C HIS A 54 -11.99 6.06 17.06
N PRO A 55 -12.98 6.74 17.68
CA PRO A 55 -14.01 6.08 18.48
C PRO A 55 -14.75 4.94 17.76
N THR A 56 -14.99 5.08 16.45
CA THR A 56 -15.63 4.05 15.62
C THR A 56 -14.82 2.76 15.52
N ALA A 57 -13.49 2.82 15.64
CA ALA A 57 -12.63 1.65 15.68
C ALA A 57 -12.77 0.88 17.00
N GLY A 58 -13.01 1.59 18.11
CA GLY A 58 -13.29 0.98 19.42
C GLY A 58 -14.70 0.40 19.54
N GLU A 59 -15.67 0.95 18.78
CA GLU A 59 -17.05 0.44 18.72
C GLU A 59 -17.16 -0.86 17.92
N ASP A 60 -16.56 -0.90 16.72
CA ASP A 60 -16.54 -2.06 15.85
C ASP A 60 -15.23 -2.13 15.04
N TRP A 61 -14.24 -2.81 15.61
CA TRP A 61 -12.94 -3.01 14.97
C TRP A 61 -13.04 -3.76 13.64
N GLY A 62 -13.97 -4.72 13.52
CA GLY A 62 -14.13 -5.51 12.31
C GLY A 62 -14.62 -4.66 11.13
N ALA A 63 -15.67 -3.87 11.35
CA ALA A 63 -16.16 -2.93 10.34
C ALA A 63 -15.11 -1.88 9.97
N PHE A 64 -14.35 -1.40 10.96
CA PHE A 64 -13.28 -0.42 10.75
C PHE A 64 -12.13 -0.99 9.91
N VAL A 65 -11.74 -2.26 10.12
CA VAL A 65 -10.75 -2.96 9.29
C VAL A 65 -11.22 -3.08 7.84
N GLU A 66 -12.49 -3.40 7.60
CA GLU A 66 -13.02 -3.50 6.24
C GLU A 66 -13.01 -2.14 5.53
N ALA A 67 -13.45 -1.06 6.19
CA ALA A 67 -13.34 0.29 5.65
C ALA A 67 -11.88 0.69 5.38
N ARG A 68 -10.95 0.28 6.25
CA ARG A 68 -9.52 0.54 6.08
C ARG A 68 -8.95 -0.17 4.85
N LYS A 69 -9.39 -1.39 4.54
CA LYS A 69 -8.95 -2.12 3.33
C LYS A 69 -9.35 -1.37 2.06
N GLU A 70 -10.60 -0.90 1.99
CA GLU A 70 -11.08 -0.10 0.86
C GLU A 70 -10.26 1.19 0.69
N HIS A 71 -10.05 1.90 1.80
CA HIS A 71 -9.25 3.13 1.79
C HIS A 71 -7.79 2.90 1.36
N LEU A 72 -7.13 1.85 1.86
CA LEU A 72 -5.75 1.55 1.48
C LEU A 72 -5.63 1.18 0.01
N PHE A 73 -6.58 0.43 -0.52
CA PHE A 73 -6.62 0.12 -1.95
C PHE A 73 -6.71 1.40 -2.78
N ASP A 74 -7.68 2.26 -2.49
CA ASP A 74 -7.88 3.54 -3.18
C ASP A 74 -6.62 4.42 -3.14
N LEU A 75 -6.06 4.60 -1.94
CA LEU A 75 -4.87 5.42 -1.71
C LEU A 75 -3.66 4.90 -2.49
N ILE A 76 -3.37 3.60 -2.43
CA ILE A 76 -2.20 3.00 -3.09
C ILE A 76 -2.42 2.98 -4.61
N TYR A 77 -3.60 2.56 -5.06
CA TYR A 77 -3.94 2.46 -6.48
C TYR A 77 -3.82 3.82 -7.18
N HIS A 78 -4.47 4.85 -6.63
CA HIS A 78 -4.37 6.20 -7.18
C HIS A 78 -2.99 6.83 -6.97
N GLY A 79 -2.29 6.47 -5.90
CA GLY A 79 -0.90 6.88 -5.65
C GLY A 79 0.11 6.31 -6.65
N LEU A 80 -0.20 5.18 -7.29
CA LEU A 80 0.63 4.52 -8.30
C LEU A 80 0.18 4.82 -9.74
N ALA A 81 -1.03 5.32 -9.94
CA ALA A 81 -1.56 5.61 -11.27
C ALA A 81 -0.58 6.46 -12.12
N PRO A 82 -0.45 6.18 -13.43
CA PRO A 82 0.39 6.97 -14.32
C PRO A 82 0.02 8.46 -14.27
N ARG A 83 1.03 9.34 -14.23
CA ARG A 83 0.77 10.79 -14.27
C ARG A 83 0.34 11.16 -15.70
N PRO A 84 -0.73 11.95 -15.88
CA PRO A 84 -1.09 12.46 -17.20
C PRO A 84 0.09 13.23 -17.79
N ALA A 85 0.43 12.95 -19.05
CA ALA A 85 1.43 13.72 -19.79
C ALA A 85 0.93 15.17 -19.92
N GLY A 86 1.42 16.07 -19.07
CA GLY A 86 1.04 17.49 -19.05
C GLY A 86 0.79 18.12 -17.68
N GLY A 87 0.86 17.34 -16.59
CA GLY A 87 0.74 17.90 -15.24
C GLY A 87 2.01 18.62 -14.80
N ASN A 88 2.14 19.91 -15.12
CA ASN A 88 3.13 20.82 -14.51
C ASN A 88 2.94 20.80 -12.99
N GLY A 89 3.70 19.95 -12.30
CA GLY A 89 3.87 20.02 -10.86
C GLY A 89 4.99 21.02 -10.57
N SER A 90 4.60 22.26 -10.28
CA SER A 90 5.44 23.24 -9.58
C SER A 90 5.84 22.74 -8.20
#